data_AF-A0A963NXT5-F1
#
_entry.id   AF-A0A963NXT5-F1
#
_cell.length_a   1.000
_cell.length_b   1.000
_cell.length_c   1.000
_cell.angle_alpha   90.00
_cell.angle_beta   90.00
_cell.angle_gamma   90.00
#
_symmetry.space_group_name_H-M   'P 1'
#
loop_
_entity.id
_entity.type
_entity.pdbx_description
1 polymer ?
#
loop_
_entity_poly.entity_id
_entity_poly.type
_entity_poly.pdbx_seq_one_letter_code
_entity_poly.pdbx_strand_id
1 'polypeptide(L)'
;MRELEALYPEDRPWRSHVRMQRHGFGQGEYKYFADPLPEPVQRLRAGLYPPLAAIADRWEERLGSARRFPPDHAALRELCRSHGQTRPTPLVLKYVAGDYNCLHQDVYGPACFPLQVVILLSDPATFTGGELVLVEQRPRRQSRAEVVPMARGRGVVFAVDQRPRQGSRGAHRVRQRHGVSRIHRGERMTLGIIFHDAA
;
A
#
# COMPACT_ATOMS: atom_id res chain seq x y z
N MET A 1 -2.06 5.11 -17.16
CA MET A 1 -3.03 4.27 -16.41
C MET A 1 -3.41 3.02 -17.20
N ARG A 2 -3.99 3.15 -18.40
CA ARG A 2 -4.37 2.01 -19.26
C ARG A 2 -3.20 1.06 -19.58
N GLU A 3 -2.01 1.61 -19.79
CA GLU A 3 -0.78 0.81 -20.03
C GLU A 3 -0.47 -0.14 -18.88
N LEU A 4 -0.64 0.28 -17.63
CA LEU A 4 -0.37 -0.57 -16.45
C LEU A 4 -1.45 -1.65 -16.27
N GLU A 5 -2.69 -1.36 -16.65
CA GLU A 5 -3.76 -2.37 -16.69
C GLU A 5 -3.46 -3.41 -17.78
N ALA A 6 -2.99 -2.95 -18.94
CA ALA A 6 -2.67 -3.81 -20.08
C ALA A 6 -1.49 -4.75 -19.83
N LEU A 7 -0.60 -4.45 -18.87
CA LEU A 7 0.46 -5.39 -18.46
C LEU A 7 -0.07 -6.60 -17.70
N TYR A 8 -1.23 -6.50 -17.04
CA TYR A 8 -1.71 -7.54 -16.14
C TYR A 8 -1.93 -8.92 -16.79
N PRO A 9 -2.50 -9.05 -18.01
CA PRO A 9 -2.61 -10.35 -18.67
C PRO A 9 -1.26 -10.96 -19.11
N GLU A 10 -0.19 -10.17 -19.19
CA GLU A 10 1.12 -10.64 -19.66
C GLU A 10 1.83 -11.51 -18.61
N ASP A 11 2.76 -12.37 -19.07
CA ASP A 11 3.61 -13.20 -18.22
C ASP A 11 4.73 -12.40 -17.54
N ARG A 12 5.17 -11.32 -18.18
CA ARG A 12 6.16 -10.37 -17.64
C ARG A 12 5.47 -9.00 -17.47
N PRO A 13 5.86 -8.19 -16.48
CA PRO A 13 7.12 -8.19 -15.74
C PRO A 13 6.92 -8.59 -14.27
N TRP A 14 6.38 -9.77 -14.02
CA TRP A 14 5.95 -10.20 -12.68
C TRP A 14 6.98 -11.13 -12.02
N ARG A 15 7.31 -10.90 -10.75
CA ARG A 15 8.11 -11.84 -9.95
C ARG A 15 7.27 -12.92 -9.27
N SER A 16 6.00 -12.61 -9.00
CA SER A 16 5.08 -13.54 -8.37
C SER A 16 3.63 -13.14 -8.59
N HIS A 17 2.76 -14.15 -8.59
CA HIS A 17 1.32 -14.03 -8.65
C HIS A 17 0.73 -14.73 -7.43
N VAL A 18 -0.04 -14.00 -6.64
CA VAL A 18 -0.71 -14.53 -5.46
C VAL A 18 -2.21 -14.58 -5.70
N ARG A 19 -2.79 -15.75 -5.41
CA ARG A 19 -4.24 -15.96 -5.34
C ARG A 19 -4.66 -15.92 -3.88
N MET A 20 -5.36 -14.87 -3.49
CA MET A 20 -5.57 -14.48 -2.08
C MET A 20 -6.30 -15.55 -1.27
N GLN A 21 -7.19 -16.31 -1.90
CA GLN A 21 -8.01 -17.35 -1.27
C GLN A 21 -7.15 -18.45 -0.64
N ARG A 22 -5.96 -18.72 -1.21
CA ARG A 22 -5.04 -19.75 -0.72
C ARG A 22 -4.34 -19.37 0.58
N HIS A 23 -4.40 -18.10 0.96
CA HIS A 23 -3.65 -17.54 2.09
C HIS A 23 -4.55 -16.88 3.15
N GLY A 24 -5.88 -16.95 3.00
CA GLY A 24 -6.82 -16.30 3.92
C GLY A 24 -6.85 -14.77 3.82
N PHE A 25 -6.30 -14.19 2.74
CA PHE A 25 -6.24 -12.73 2.54
C PHE A 25 -7.53 -12.15 1.95
N GLY A 26 -8.53 -12.99 1.70
CA GLY A 26 -9.79 -12.62 1.06
C GLY A 26 -9.97 -13.37 -0.25
N GLN A 27 -10.65 -12.75 -1.21
CA GLN A 27 -10.87 -13.28 -2.55
C GLN A 27 -10.38 -12.28 -3.60
N GLY A 28 -9.64 -12.77 -4.58
CA GLY A 28 -8.99 -11.97 -5.62
C GLY A 28 -7.54 -12.38 -5.83
N GLU A 29 -6.81 -11.56 -6.58
CA GLU A 29 -5.42 -11.83 -6.90
C GLU A 29 -4.59 -10.57 -7.04
N TYR A 30 -3.28 -10.73 -6.87
CA TYR A 30 -2.33 -9.67 -7.14
C TYR A 30 -1.02 -10.22 -7.69
N LYS A 31 -0.33 -9.39 -8.47
CA LYS A 31 0.99 -9.70 -9.03
C LYS A 31 2.00 -8.65 -8.58
N TYR A 32 3.13 -9.10 -8.04
CA TYR A 32 4.27 -8.22 -7.72
C TYR A 32 5.15 -8.04 -8.95
N PHE A 33 5.60 -6.82 -9.21
CA PHE A 33 6.58 -6.56 -10.26
C PHE A 33 7.95 -7.17 -9.92
N ALA A 34 8.67 -7.62 -10.94
CA ALA A 34 10.08 -7.97 -10.87
C ALA A 34 10.96 -6.73 -11.07
N ASP A 35 12.23 -6.82 -10.66
CA ASP A 35 13.25 -5.88 -11.14
C ASP A 35 13.72 -6.28 -12.55
N PRO A 36 14.02 -5.31 -13.44
CA PRO A 36 13.74 -3.88 -13.28
C PRO A 36 12.24 -3.58 -13.35
N LEU A 37 11.78 -2.64 -12.51
CA LEU A 37 10.38 -2.17 -12.53
C LEU A 37 10.03 -1.49 -13.87
N PRO A 38 8.77 -1.58 -14.33
CA PRO A 38 8.31 -0.75 -15.44
C PRO A 38 8.57 0.73 -15.16
N GLU A 39 9.01 1.46 -16.18
CA GLU A 39 9.47 2.84 -16.07
C GLU A 39 8.46 3.77 -15.37
N PRO A 40 7.13 3.70 -15.62
CA PRO A 40 6.15 4.48 -14.86
C PRO A 40 6.09 4.14 -13.36
N VAL A 41 6.24 2.87 -13.00
CA VAL A 41 6.22 2.41 -11.60
C VAL A 41 7.48 2.88 -10.88
N GLN A 42 8.63 2.78 -11.56
CA GLN A 42 9.91 3.29 -11.04
C GLN A 42 9.84 4.81 -10.78
N ARG A 43 9.32 5.59 -11.74
CA ARG A 43 9.16 7.06 -11.58
C ARG A 43 8.24 7.41 -10.42
N LEU A 44 7.11 6.71 -10.27
CA LEU A 44 6.19 6.93 -9.14
C LEU A 44 6.86 6.62 -7.80
N ARG A 45 7.55 5.48 -7.68
CA ARG A 45 8.20 5.05 -6.45
C ARG A 45 9.32 6.00 -6.04
N ALA A 46 10.13 6.47 -6.99
CA ALA A 46 11.20 7.42 -6.73
C ALA A 46 10.67 8.84 -6.43
N GLY A 47 9.69 9.32 -7.22
CA GLY A 47 9.19 10.70 -7.12
C GLY A 47 8.27 10.95 -5.92
N LEU A 48 7.46 9.96 -5.52
CA LEU A 48 6.59 10.10 -4.36
C LEU A 48 7.33 9.96 -3.03
N TYR A 49 8.49 9.29 -3.01
CA TYR A 49 9.16 8.96 -1.76
C TYR A 49 9.65 10.18 -0.97
N PRO A 50 10.43 11.14 -1.53
CA PRO A 50 10.98 12.25 -0.73
C PRO A 50 9.94 13.09 0.03
N PRO A 51 8.82 13.55 -0.58
CA PRO A 51 7.82 14.30 0.18
C PRO A 51 7.12 13.45 1.24
N LEU A 52 6.95 12.14 1.00
CA LEU A 52 6.40 11.22 1.98
C LEU A 52 7.38 10.95 3.13
N ALA A 53 8.69 10.89 2.85
CA ALA A 53 9.71 10.75 3.89
C ALA A 53 9.68 11.96 4.83
N ALA A 54 9.52 13.17 4.30
CA ALA A 54 9.34 14.36 5.13
C ALA A 54 8.07 14.30 6.01
N ILE A 55 6.97 13.70 5.53
CA ILE A 55 5.77 13.46 6.36
C ILE A 55 6.08 12.44 7.46
N ALA A 56 6.76 11.34 7.11
CA ALA A 56 7.12 10.28 8.03
C ALA A 56 8.08 10.79 9.13
N ASP A 57 9.04 11.65 8.80
CA ASP A 57 9.92 12.29 9.79
C ASP A 57 9.14 13.20 10.75
N ARG A 58 8.18 13.99 10.24
CA ARG A 58 7.27 14.76 11.10
C ARG A 58 6.41 13.87 11.98
N TRP A 59 6.05 12.66 11.53
CA TRP A 59 5.35 11.70 12.38
C TRP A 59 6.23 11.21 13.53
N GLU A 60 7.48 10.87 13.25
CA GLU A 60 8.44 10.43 14.27
C GLU A 60 8.74 11.56 15.27
N GLU A 61 8.94 12.79 14.79
CA GLU A 61 9.13 13.97 15.65
C GLU A 61 7.94 14.19 16.60
N ARG A 62 6.70 14.17 16.07
CA ARG A 62 5.49 14.30 16.92
C ARG A 62 5.38 13.21 17.97
N LEU A 63 5.94 12.03 17.70
CA LEU A 63 5.96 10.89 18.60
C LEU A 63 7.18 10.88 19.54
N GLY A 64 8.01 11.92 19.52
CA GLY A 64 9.22 12.03 20.35
C GLY A 64 10.32 11.04 19.94
N SER A 65 10.30 10.54 18.72
CA SER A 65 11.25 9.56 18.19
C SER A 65 12.38 10.25 17.44
N ALA A 66 13.61 9.82 17.71
CA ALA A 66 14.82 10.25 17.00
C ALA A 66 14.97 9.57 15.63
N ARG A 67 14.08 8.63 15.27
CA ARG A 67 14.14 7.95 13.97
C ARG A 67 13.98 8.96 12.83
N ARG A 68 14.78 8.79 11.79
CA ARG A 68 14.69 9.51 10.52
C ARG A 68 14.71 8.54 9.35
N PHE A 69 14.06 8.92 8.26
CA PHE A 69 14.03 8.14 7.04
C PHE A 69 15.10 8.61 6.04
N PRO A 70 15.65 7.70 5.20
CA PRO A 70 16.59 8.09 4.16
C PRO A 70 16.01 9.18 3.24
N PRO A 71 16.83 10.08 2.67
CA PRO A 71 16.35 11.25 1.94
C PRO A 71 15.72 10.92 0.58
N ASP A 72 16.12 9.80 -0.04
CA ASP A 72 15.60 9.34 -1.32
C ASP A 72 15.30 7.83 -1.32
N HIS A 73 14.59 7.38 -2.36
CA HIS A 73 14.15 5.99 -2.47
C HIS A 73 15.32 5.02 -2.65
N ALA A 74 16.39 5.43 -3.35
CA ALA A 74 17.55 4.58 -3.57
C ALA A 74 18.28 4.29 -2.24
N ALA A 75 18.40 5.30 -1.38
CA ALA A 75 18.93 5.15 -0.03
C ALA A 75 18.03 4.29 0.86
N LEU A 76 16.69 4.38 0.73
CA LEU A 76 15.79 3.42 1.40
C LEU A 76 16.02 1.98 0.91
N ARG A 77 16.26 1.77 -0.39
CA ARG A 77 16.57 0.44 -0.92
C ARG A 77 17.89 -0.10 -0.37
N GLU A 78 18.90 0.75 -0.20
CA GLU A 78 20.14 0.36 0.47
C GLU A 78 19.89 -0.08 1.91
N LEU A 79 19.10 0.70 2.66
CA LEU A 79 18.69 0.33 4.02
C LEU A 79 17.91 -0.99 4.04
N CYS A 80 17.06 -1.25 3.06
CA CYS A 80 16.38 -2.55 2.92
C CYS A 80 17.40 -3.67 2.67
N ARG A 81 18.33 -3.48 1.73
CA ARG A 81 19.35 -4.48 1.39
C ARG A 81 20.26 -4.80 2.56
N SER A 82 20.63 -3.82 3.38
CA SER A 82 21.41 -4.04 4.61
C SER A 82 20.67 -4.90 5.65
N HIS A 83 19.34 -5.05 5.51
CA HIS A 83 18.49 -5.91 6.34
C HIS A 83 18.04 -7.18 5.61
N GLY A 84 18.66 -7.53 4.48
CA GLY A 84 18.28 -8.69 3.67
C GLY A 84 16.96 -8.53 2.90
N GLN A 85 16.37 -7.33 2.89
CA GLN A 85 15.18 -7.01 2.11
C GLN A 85 15.56 -6.62 0.67
N THR A 86 15.37 -7.54 -0.28
CA THR A 86 15.80 -7.39 -1.68
C THR A 86 14.67 -7.47 -2.71
N ARG A 87 13.48 -7.91 -2.31
CA ARG A 87 12.38 -8.19 -3.23
C ARG A 87 11.49 -6.96 -3.42
N PRO A 88 11.31 -6.41 -4.62
CA PRO A 88 10.44 -5.26 -4.83
C PRO A 88 8.99 -5.54 -4.45
N THR A 89 8.34 -4.55 -3.85
CA THR A 89 6.97 -4.63 -3.32
C THR A 89 5.90 -3.87 -4.12
N PRO A 90 6.17 -3.09 -5.19
CA PRO A 90 5.10 -2.61 -6.06
C PRO A 90 4.31 -3.76 -6.71
N LEU A 91 3.00 -3.60 -6.79
CA LEU A 91 2.11 -4.66 -7.23
C LEU A 91 0.85 -4.14 -7.92
N VAL A 92 0.21 -4.98 -8.73
CA VAL A 92 -1.14 -4.73 -9.24
C VAL A 92 -2.10 -5.72 -8.61
N LEU A 93 -3.19 -5.22 -8.04
CA LEU A 93 -4.30 -6.02 -7.52
C LEU A 93 -5.43 -6.02 -8.55
N LYS A 94 -6.05 -7.18 -8.76
CA LYS A 94 -7.23 -7.36 -9.59
C LYS A 94 -8.31 -8.08 -8.80
N TYR A 95 -9.51 -7.52 -8.86
CA TYR A 95 -10.70 -8.04 -8.22
C TYR A 95 -11.84 -8.09 -9.21
N VAL A 96 -12.63 -9.15 -9.18
CA VAL A 96 -13.89 -9.29 -9.92
C VAL A 96 -15.08 -9.35 -8.95
N ALA A 97 -16.30 -9.40 -9.46
CA ALA A 97 -17.50 -9.50 -8.62
C ALA A 97 -17.39 -10.68 -7.61
N GLY A 98 -17.69 -10.40 -6.35
CA GLY A 98 -17.57 -11.34 -5.21
C GLY A 98 -16.25 -11.21 -4.44
N ASP A 99 -15.20 -10.71 -5.08
CA ASP A 99 -13.89 -10.56 -4.46
C ASP A 99 -13.87 -9.49 -3.34
N TYR A 100 -12.88 -9.57 -2.44
CA TYR A 100 -12.63 -8.61 -1.37
C TYR A 100 -11.22 -8.80 -0.78
N ASN A 101 -10.70 -7.80 -0.08
CA ASN A 101 -9.42 -7.88 0.62
C ASN A 101 -9.62 -7.74 2.13
N CYS A 102 -9.17 -8.74 2.89
CA CYS A 102 -9.18 -8.72 4.34
C CYS A 102 -8.37 -7.55 4.90
N LEU A 103 -8.67 -7.14 6.13
CA LEU A 103 -7.90 -6.09 6.81
C LEU A 103 -6.50 -6.61 7.17
N HIS A 104 -5.48 -6.03 6.54
CA HIS A 104 -4.08 -6.41 6.69
C HIS A 104 -3.16 -5.18 6.85
N GLN A 105 -1.86 -5.44 6.87
CA GLN A 105 -0.77 -4.48 6.98
C GLN A 105 0.38 -4.98 6.10
N ASP A 106 1.06 -4.07 5.40
CA ASP A 106 2.11 -4.43 4.44
C ASP A 106 3.50 -4.28 5.07
N VAL A 107 3.75 -5.08 6.11
CA VAL A 107 5.03 -5.10 6.83
C VAL A 107 5.84 -6.29 6.36
N TYR A 108 6.93 -6.05 5.62
CA TYR A 108 7.73 -7.11 4.98
C TYR A 108 9.13 -7.31 5.56
N GLY A 109 9.46 -6.63 6.66
CA GLY A 109 10.75 -6.74 7.31
C GLY A 109 11.04 -5.57 8.24
N PRO A 110 12.21 -5.57 8.91
CA PRO A 110 12.60 -4.55 9.87
C PRO A 110 12.81 -3.15 9.26
N ALA A 111 13.30 -3.04 8.03
CA ALA A 111 13.41 -1.79 7.29
C ALA A 111 12.06 -1.40 6.70
N CYS A 112 11.10 -1.03 7.56
CA CYS A 112 9.75 -0.65 7.17
C CYS A 112 9.61 0.87 7.07
N PHE A 113 9.16 1.35 5.90
CA PHE A 113 8.73 2.74 5.68
C PHE A 113 7.22 2.87 5.99
N PRO A 114 6.77 3.86 6.79
CA PRO A 114 5.45 3.83 7.42
C PRO A 114 4.29 4.25 6.51
N LEU A 115 4.57 4.73 5.29
CA LEU A 115 3.57 5.22 4.35
C LEU A 115 3.60 4.39 3.07
N GLN A 116 2.44 4.24 2.44
CA GLN A 116 2.28 3.61 1.14
C GLN A 116 1.19 4.30 0.32
N VAL A 117 1.12 3.98 -0.97
CA VAL A 117 0.16 4.58 -1.89
C VAL A 117 -0.60 3.49 -2.65
N VAL A 118 -1.91 3.65 -2.78
CA VAL A 118 -2.71 2.86 -3.72
C VAL A 118 -3.34 3.79 -4.77
N ILE A 119 -3.26 3.42 -6.04
CA ILE A 119 -3.79 4.20 -7.16
C ILE A 119 -4.85 3.37 -7.87
N LEU A 120 -6.05 3.93 -8.06
CA LEU A 120 -7.11 3.27 -8.83
C LEU A 120 -6.77 3.29 -10.32
N LEU A 121 -6.66 2.10 -10.92
CA LEU A 121 -6.41 1.97 -12.36
C LEU A 121 -7.72 1.97 -13.15
N SER A 122 -8.73 1.25 -12.64
CA SER A 122 -10.01 1.06 -13.32
C SER A 122 -10.89 2.29 -13.28
N ASP A 123 -11.83 2.36 -14.23
CA ASP A 123 -12.84 3.39 -14.25
C ASP A 123 -13.89 3.12 -13.13
N PRO A 124 -14.11 4.02 -12.16
CA PRO A 124 -15.09 3.80 -11.11
C PRO A 124 -16.52 3.65 -11.62
N ALA A 125 -16.83 4.06 -12.86
CA ALA A 125 -18.14 3.83 -13.46
C ALA A 125 -18.38 2.36 -13.88
N THR A 126 -17.33 1.53 -13.98
CA THR A 126 -17.43 0.15 -14.49
C THR A 126 -17.56 -0.91 -13.39
N PHE A 127 -17.54 -0.51 -12.11
CA PHE A 127 -17.70 -1.43 -10.98
C PHE A 127 -18.50 -0.80 -9.83
N THR A 128 -19.00 -1.63 -8.92
CA THR A 128 -19.67 -1.17 -7.68
C THR A 128 -19.14 -1.94 -6.48
N GLY A 129 -19.20 -1.33 -5.29
CA GLY A 129 -18.46 -1.83 -4.13
C GLY A 129 -16.95 -1.64 -4.30
N GLY A 130 -16.15 -2.46 -3.63
CA GLY A 130 -14.69 -2.41 -3.75
C GLY A 130 -14.07 -1.13 -3.17
N GLU A 131 -14.70 -0.55 -2.16
CA GLU A 131 -14.18 0.64 -1.49
C GLU A 131 -12.86 0.32 -0.75
N LEU A 132 -11.93 1.28 -0.77
CA LEU A 132 -10.75 1.23 0.10
C LEU A 132 -11.19 1.53 1.53
N VAL A 133 -10.98 0.57 2.43
CA VAL A 133 -11.34 0.69 3.85
C VAL A 133 -10.07 0.81 4.68
N LEU A 134 -9.98 1.86 5.49
CA LEU A 134 -8.96 2.04 6.51
C LEU A 134 -9.60 1.83 7.88
N VAL A 135 -9.02 0.96 8.71
CA VAL A 135 -9.54 0.64 10.04
C VAL A 135 -8.52 1.01 11.11
N GLU A 136 -8.84 2.02 11.89
CA GLU A 136 -8.07 2.45 13.05
C GLU A 136 -8.47 1.62 14.28
N GLN A 137 -7.50 0.92 14.87
CA GLN A 137 -7.69 0.23 16.13
C GLN A 137 -7.65 1.22 17.29
N ARG A 138 -8.64 1.14 18.16
CA ARG A 138 -8.79 2.05 19.31
C ARG A 138 -8.73 1.23 20.59
N PRO A 139 -7.66 1.38 21.41
CA PRO A 139 -7.55 0.61 22.65
C PRO A 139 -8.80 0.74 23.52
N ARG A 140 -9.36 -0.39 23.96
CA ARG A 140 -10.57 -0.49 24.81
C ARG A 140 -11.83 0.15 24.20
N ARG A 141 -11.89 0.33 22.88
CA ARG A 141 -13.06 0.84 22.14
C ARG A 141 -13.23 0.06 20.85
N GLN A 142 -14.41 0.16 20.25
CA GLN A 142 -14.63 -0.35 18.91
C GLN A 142 -13.73 0.37 17.90
N SER A 143 -13.22 -0.40 16.93
CA SER A 143 -12.43 0.12 15.81
C SER A 143 -13.24 1.14 15.00
N ARG A 144 -12.55 2.10 14.41
CA ARG A 144 -13.18 3.08 13.52
C ARG A 144 -12.80 2.78 12.08
N ALA A 145 -13.81 2.56 11.23
CA ALA A 145 -13.63 2.43 9.80
C ALA A 145 -13.74 3.80 9.12
N GLU A 146 -12.89 4.03 8.13
CA GLU A 146 -12.91 5.16 7.21
C GLU A 146 -12.93 4.59 5.79
N VAL A 147 -13.86 5.07 4.97
CA VAL A 147 -14.01 4.66 3.58
C VAL A 147 -13.49 5.78 2.71
N VAL A 148 -12.50 5.50 1.86
CA VAL A 148 -11.86 6.53 1.03
C VAL A 148 -12.39 6.44 -0.40
N PRO A 149 -13.09 7.48 -0.90
CA PRO A 149 -13.51 7.51 -2.29
C PRO A 149 -12.29 7.62 -3.20
N MET A 150 -12.28 6.83 -4.28
CA MET A 150 -11.19 6.82 -5.25
C MET A 150 -11.71 7.18 -6.63
N ALA A 151 -10.91 7.96 -7.37
CA ALA A 151 -11.12 8.23 -8.78
C ALA A 151 -9.97 7.64 -9.60
N ARG A 152 -10.23 7.30 -10.86
CA ARG A 152 -9.23 6.75 -11.76
C ARG A 152 -7.99 7.65 -11.82
N GLY A 153 -6.80 7.07 -11.70
CA GLY A 153 -5.54 7.82 -11.72
C GLY A 153 -5.20 8.57 -10.44
N ARG A 154 -6.09 8.61 -9.44
CA ARG A 154 -5.82 9.26 -8.15
C ARG A 154 -5.24 8.26 -7.15
N GLY A 155 -4.23 8.71 -6.42
CA GLY A 155 -3.57 7.95 -5.37
C GLY A 155 -4.08 8.34 -3.98
N VAL A 156 -4.22 7.35 -3.10
CA VAL A 156 -4.46 7.53 -1.67
C VAL A 156 -3.19 7.16 -0.93
N VAL A 157 -2.67 8.09 -0.12
CA VAL A 157 -1.54 7.85 0.79
C VAL A 157 -2.09 7.42 2.15
N PHE A 158 -1.59 6.33 2.71
CA PHE A 158 -2.03 5.83 4.01
C PHE A 158 -0.90 5.09 4.74
N ALA A 159 -1.13 4.84 6.05
CA ALA A 159 -0.15 4.18 6.89
C ALA A 159 -0.06 2.68 6.61
N VAL A 160 1.16 2.14 6.62
CA VAL A 160 1.45 0.71 6.45
C VAL A 160 1.03 -0.12 7.68
N ASP A 161 1.30 0.38 8.88
CA ASP A 161 0.95 -0.28 10.15
C ASP A 161 0.45 0.73 11.19
N GLN A 162 1.20 1.81 11.42
CA GLN A 162 0.90 2.76 12.48
C GLN A 162 0.98 4.20 11.99
N ARG A 163 0.18 5.07 12.62
CA ARG A 163 0.26 6.52 12.44
C ARG A 163 0.15 7.27 13.76
N PRO A 164 0.67 8.50 13.85
CA PRO A 164 0.42 9.34 15.00
C PRO A 164 -1.05 9.74 15.08
N ARG A 165 -1.56 9.83 16.30
CA ARG A 165 -2.85 10.39 16.65
C ARG A 165 -2.69 11.33 17.84
N GLN A 166 -3.32 12.48 17.78
CA GLN A 166 -3.39 13.39 18.92
C GLN A 166 -4.31 12.80 20.00
N GLY A 167 -3.77 12.60 21.20
CA GLY A 167 -4.52 12.31 22.42
C GLY A 167 -4.49 13.49 23.39
N SER A 168 -5.16 13.34 24.54
CA SER A 168 -5.21 14.38 25.58
C SER A 168 -3.87 14.63 26.28
N ARG A 169 -2.95 13.64 26.28
CA ARG A 169 -1.61 13.73 26.88
C ARG A 169 -0.48 13.84 25.85
N GLY A 170 -0.81 14.21 24.61
CA GLY A 170 0.14 14.26 23.50
C GLY A 170 -0.14 13.21 22.43
N ALA A 171 0.75 13.15 21.43
CA ALA A 171 0.62 12.22 20.33
C ALA A 171 1.00 10.80 20.76
N HIS A 172 0.28 9.81 20.24
CA HIS A 172 0.59 8.38 20.44
C HIS A 172 0.37 7.63 19.13
N ARG A 173 0.93 6.42 19.05
CA ARG A 173 0.73 5.54 17.89
C ARG A 173 -0.63 4.86 17.97
N VAL A 174 -1.34 4.84 16.86
CA VAL A 174 -2.51 3.98 16.65
C VAL A 174 -2.21 3.01 15.51
N ARG A 175 -2.64 1.75 15.67
CA ARG A 175 -2.57 0.76 14.61
C ARG A 175 -3.66 1.04 13.58
N GLN A 176 -3.30 0.97 12.32
CA GLN A 176 -4.17 1.08 11.18
C GLN A 176 -4.02 -0.18 10.33
N ARG A 177 -5.14 -0.75 9.91
CA ARG A 177 -5.19 -1.79 8.89
C ARG A 177 -5.91 -1.25 7.66
N HIS A 178 -5.69 -1.85 6.52
CA HIS A 178 -6.40 -1.53 5.29
C HIS A 178 -6.92 -2.79 4.61
N GLY A 179 -7.96 -2.62 3.81
CA GLY A 179 -8.58 -3.68 3.03
C GLY A 179 -9.47 -3.09 1.94
N VAL A 180 -10.17 -3.98 1.24
CA VAL A 180 -11.09 -3.62 0.18
C VAL A 180 -12.39 -4.33 0.46
N SER A 181 -13.50 -3.59 0.49
CA SER A 181 -14.82 -4.18 0.65
C SER A 181 -15.17 -5.09 -0.53
N ARG A 182 -16.32 -5.78 -0.46
CA ARG A 182 -16.74 -6.67 -1.54
C ARG A 182 -16.99 -5.90 -2.83
N ILE A 183 -16.49 -6.41 -3.94
CA ILE A 183 -16.85 -5.94 -5.28
C ILE A 183 -18.22 -6.56 -5.60
N HIS A 184 -19.22 -5.74 -5.85
CA HIS A 184 -20.57 -6.21 -6.14
C HIS A 184 -20.78 -6.51 -7.62
N ARG A 185 -20.21 -5.69 -8.50
CA ARG A 185 -20.25 -5.85 -9.97
C ARG A 185 -18.98 -5.32 -10.60
N GLY A 186 -18.62 -5.85 -11.76
CA GLY A 186 -17.51 -5.37 -12.58
C GLY A 186 -16.15 -5.89 -12.13
N GLU A 187 -15.11 -5.22 -12.62
CA GLU A 187 -13.70 -5.50 -12.33
C GLU A 187 -13.03 -4.24 -11.79
N ARG A 188 -12.19 -4.42 -10.76
CA ARG A 188 -11.45 -3.35 -10.11
C ARG A 188 -9.98 -3.71 -10.05
N MET A 189 -9.16 -2.85 -10.64
CA MET A 189 -7.70 -2.94 -10.59
C MET A 189 -7.08 -1.72 -9.92
N THR A 190 -6.04 -1.97 -9.12
CA THR A 190 -5.27 -0.94 -8.42
C THR A 190 -3.77 -1.21 -8.50
N LEU A 191 -2.97 -0.16 -8.57
CA LEU A 191 -1.52 -0.21 -8.37
C LEU A 191 -1.20 0.11 -6.92
N GLY A 192 -0.53 -0.82 -6.23
CA GLY A 192 0.06 -0.60 -4.91
C GLY A 192 1.53 -0.18 -5.04
N ILE A 193 1.90 0.93 -4.40
CA ILE A 193 3.28 1.42 -4.28
C ILE A 193 3.67 1.35 -2.81
N ILE A 194 4.44 0.31 -2.48
CA ILE A 194 5.08 0.14 -1.18
C ILE A 194 6.57 0.45 -1.37
N PHE A 195 7.11 1.30 -0.49
CA PHE A 195 8.43 1.89 -0.72
C PHE A 195 9.59 1.03 -0.24
N HIS A 196 9.40 0.25 0.83
CA HIS A 196 10.41 -0.67 1.33
C HIS A 196 10.31 -2.02 0.62
N ASP A 197 11.45 -2.66 0.35
CA ASP A 197 11.51 -3.99 -0.26
C ASP A 197 11.19 -5.09 0.79
N ALA A 198 10.88 -6.30 0.36
CA ALA A 198 10.60 -7.44 1.23
C ALA A 198 11.83 -8.35 1.39
N ALA A 199 11.94 -9.05 2.52
CA ALA A 199 12.97 -10.07 2.79
C ALA A 199 12.78 -11.29 1.90
#